data_AF-A0A7Y2MPY8-F1
#
_entry.id   AF-A0A7Y2MPY8-F1
#
_cell.length_a   1.000
_cell.length_b   1.000
_cell.length_c   1.000
_cell.angle_alpha   90.00
_cell.angle_beta   90.00
_cell.angle_gamma   90.00
#
_symmetry.space_group_name_H-M   'P 1'
#
loop_
_entity.id
_entity.type
_entity.pdbx_description
1 polymer ?
#
loop_
_entity_poly.entity_id
_entity_poly.type
_entity_poly.pdbx_seq_one_letter_code
_entity_poly.pdbx_strand_id
1 'polypeptide(L)'
;MDQETPSLVIPSHKGELHQIDDHLSMIYCRDIDEVNSHLDLLDTSDVFFSYDFYKAVESHVPHGLTFRYVILYEKEELIGFLHFQIKKIDLGESLEAAYDPTAVHSWWQKLTHSVKLFFARRLNYYTLVSGNMLQTGRYGLHLQQGKTLPIDSYHKVLEEVSTALKKEGISISGILMKDFYESQRLEVEKTKALGYNEFSVQPTMLMDIPEDWKTMDDYMGAIKSKYKVRTRRTFKKCESVEKVDLTEEDLLKHQDRTH
;
A
#
# COMPACT_ATOMS: atom_id res chain seq x y z
N MET A 1 -31.46 -32.07 -10.85
CA MET A 1 -31.79 -30.68 -11.22
C MET A 1 -30.48 -29.95 -11.14
N ASP A 2 -29.72 -30.06 -12.22
CA ASP A 2 -28.37 -29.52 -12.33
C ASP A 2 -28.48 -28.00 -12.30
N GLN A 3 -27.94 -27.38 -11.26
CA GLN A 3 -27.77 -25.94 -11.22
C GLN A 3 -26.48 -25.65 -11.97
N GLU A 4 -26.62 -25.19 -13.21
CA GLU A 4 -25.54 -24.57 -13.98
C GLU A 4 -25.01 -23.38 -13.19
N THR A 5 -23.76 -23.47 -12.74
CA THR A 5 -22.98 -22.34 -12.24
C THR A 5 -22.89 -21.31 -13.37
N PRO A 6 -23.21 -20.02 -13.16
CA PRO A 6 -23.11 -19.03 -14.22
C PRO A 6 -21.64 -18.92 -14.63
N SER A 7 -21.34 -19.19 -15.90
CA SER A 7 -20.03 -18.85 -16.47
C SER A 7 -19.84 -17.35 -16.39
N LEU A 8 -18.98 -16.90 -15.48
CA LEU A 8 -18.58 -15.50 -15.35
C LEU A 8 -17.99 -15.05 -16.69
N VAL A 9 -18.70 -14.15 -17.37
CA VAL A 9 -18.22 -13.51 -18.59
C VAL A 9 -17.06 -12.61 -18.20
N ILE A 10 -15.83 -13.05 -18.48
CA ILE A 10 -14.63 -12.24 -18.30
C ILE A 10 -14.77 -11.00 -19.21
N PRO A 11 -14.72 -9.77 -18.68
CA PRO A 11 -14.72 -8.56 -19.50
C PRO A 11 -13.57 -8.62 -20.52
N SER A 12 -13.81 -8.20 -21.77
CA SER A 12 -12.74 -8.15 -22.78
C SER A 12 -11.68 -7.12 -22.37
N HIS A 13 -10.57 -7.58 -21.81
CA HIS A 13 -9.46 -6.74 -21.38
C HIS A 13 -8.45 -6.54 -22.53
N LYS A 14 -7.84 -5.36 -22.62
CA LYS A 14 -6.84 -5.04 -23.67
C LYS A 14 -5.43 -5.57 -23.39
N GLY A 15 -5.15 -5.90 -22.13
CA GLY A 15 -3.88 -6.45 -21.65
C GLY A 15 -3.71 -7.94 -21.97
N GLU A 16 -2.46 -8.36 -22.12
CA GLU A 16 -2.07 -9.74 -22.39
C GLU A 16 -2.22 -10.59 -21.11
N LEU A 17 -2.79 -11.79 -21.25
CA LEU A 17 -2.90 -12.74 -20.15
C LEU A 17 -1.55 -13.48 -20.00
N HIS A 18 -0.93 -13.35 -18.84
CA HIS A 18 0.35 -13.99 -18.52
C HIS A 18 0.12 -15.17 -17.58
N GLN A 19 0.57 -16.36 -17.98
CA GLN A 19 0.53 -17.54 -17.11
C GLN A 19 1.64 -17.46 -16.05
N ILE A 20 1.29 -17.61 -14.78
CA ILE A 20 2.23 -17.55 -13.65
C ILE A 20 2.63 -18.95 -13.17
N ASP A 21 1.66 -19.85 -13.08
CA ASP A 21 1.87 -21.29 -12.82
C ASP A 21 0.71 -22.11 -13.39
N ASP A 22 0.59 -23.40 -13.04
CA ASP A 22 -0.45 -24.29 -13.60
C ASP A 22 -1.89 -23.86 -13.27
N HIS A 23 -2.09 -22.96 -12.31
CA HIS A 23 -3.40 -22.57 -11.82
C HIS A 23 -3.62 -21.06 -11.86
N LEU A 24 -2.57 -20.26 -11.74
CA LEU A 24 -2.64 -18.80 -11.68
C LEU A 24 -2.22 -18.17 -13.01
N SER A 25 -3.05 -17.23 -13.47
CA SER A 25 -2.72 -16.31 -14.55
C SER A 25 -3.01 -14.87 -14.12
N MET A 26 -2.43 -13.91 -14.83
CA MET A 26 -2.54 -12.51 -14.46
C MET A 26 -2.61 -11.58 -15.65
N ILE A 27 -3.18 -10.41 -15.44
CA ILE A 27 -3.17 -9.30 -16.40
C ILE A 27 -2.49 -8.11 -15.74
N TYR A 28 -1.39 -7.65 -16.33
CA TYR A 28 -0.70 -6.43 -15.90
C TYR A 28 -1.41 -5.19 -16.42
N CYS A 29 -1.70 -4.25 -15.52
CA CYS A 29 -2.42 -3.01 -15.82
C CYS A 29 -1.63 -1.78 -15.38
N ARG A 30 -1.70 -0.72 -16.19
CA ARG A 30 -0.88 0.49 -15.99
C ARG A 30 -1.50 1.52 -15.06
N ASP A 31 -2.82 1.60 -15.05
CA ASP A 31 -3.61 2.55 -14.29
C ASP A 31 -4.92 1.88 -13.81
N ILE A 32 -5.64 2.57 -12.92
CA ILE A 32 -6.88 2.03 -12.36
C ILE A 32 -8.02 1.93 -13.39
N ASP A 33 -7.98 2.71 -14.48
CA ASP A 33 -9.05 2.69 -15.49
C ASP A 33 -9.09 1.34 -16.22
N GLU A 34 -7.93 0.70 -16.41
CA GLU A 34 -7.83 -0.66 -16.96
C GLU A 34 -8.43 -1.73 -16.02
N VAL A 35 -8.43 -1.49 -14.71
CA VAL A 35 -8.95 -2.43 -13.70
C VAL A 35 -10.44 -2.23 -13.42
N ASN A 36 -10.99 -1.04 -13.69
CA ASN A 36 -12.31 -0.59 -13.24
C ASN A 36 -13.43 -1.62 -13.49
N SER A 37 -13.52 -2.18 -14.70
CA SER A 37 -14.56 -3.17 -15.05
C SER A 37 -14.50 -4.47 -14.24
N HIS A 38 -13.36 -4.76 -13.60
CA HIS A 38 -13.16 -5.94 -12.76
C HIS A 38 -13.43 -5.65 -11.29
N LEU A 39 -13.28 -4.39 -10.84
CA LEU A 39 -13.56 -4.02 -9.44
C LEU A 39 -15.03 -4.26 -9.10
N ASP A 40 -15.94 -3.97 -10.03
CA ASP A 40 -17.38 -4.23 -9.88
C ASP A 40 -17.69 -5.72 -9.65
N LEU A 41 -16.82 -6.62 -10.09
CA LEU A 41 -16.97 -8.07 -9.95
C LEU A 41 -16.33 -8.63 -8.66
N LEU A 42 -15.57 -7.82 -7.93
CA LEU A 42 -14.73 -8.28 -6.82
C LEU A 42 -15.31 -8.02 -5.41
N ASP A 43 -16.57 -7.61 -5.30
CA ASP A 43 -17.25 -7.31 -4.02
C ASP A 43 -16.39 -6.46 -3.07
N THR A 44 -15.91 -5.32 -3.58
CA THR A 44 -15.09 -4.37 -2.83
C THR A 44 -15.96 -3.45 -1.99
N SER A 45 -16.29 -3.86 -0.76
CA SER A 45 -17.08 -3.03 0.18
C SER A 45 -16.25 -1.97 0.92
N ASP A 46 -14.92 -2.09 0.94
CA ASP A 46 -14.03 -1.11 1.57
C ASP A 46 -13.73 0.05 0.61
N VAL A 47 -13.94 1.29 1.09
CA VAL A 47 -13.67 2.53 0.34
C VAL A 47 -12.24 2.58 -0.20
N PHE A 48 -11.27 1.97 0.48
CA PHE A 48 -9.87 1.98 0.06
C PHE A 48 -9.55 1.00 -1.08
N PHE A 49 -10.49 0.13 -1.46
CA PHE A 49 -10.43 -0.67 -2.69
C PHE A 49 -11.35 -0.15 -3.80
N SER A 50 -11.99 1.01 -3.60
CA SER A 50 -12.87 1.61 -4.61
C SER A 50 -12.07 2.22 -5.77
N TYR A 51 -12.69 2.23 -6.95
CA TYR A 51 -12.18 2.94 -8.11
C TYR A 51 -11.93 4.42 -7.78
N ASP A 52 -12.90 5.09 -7.15
CA ASP A 52 -12.81 6.52 -6.83
C ASP A 52 -11.62 6.85 -5.93
N PHE A 53 -11.33 6.01 -4.94
CA PHE A 53 -10.17 6.18 -4.08
C PHE A 53 -8.86 6.09 -4.87
N TYR A 54 -8.67 5.02 -5.63
CA TYR A 54 -7.46 4.86 -6.43
C TYR A 54 -7.33 5.96 -7.49
N LYS A 55 -8.43 6.34 -8.15
CA LYS A 55 -8.45 7.41 -9.14
C LYS A 55 -8.05 8.76 -8.55
N ALA A 56 -8.54 9.08 -7.36
CA ALA A 56 -8.18 10.31 -6.65
C ALA A 56 -6.70 10.35 -6.31
N VAL A 57 -6.15 9.24 -5.81
CA VAL A 57 -4.73 9.09 -5.46
C VAL A 57 -3.83 9.15 -6.71
N GLU A 58 -4.21 8.47 -7.80
CA GLU A 58 -3.50 8.51 -9.08
C GLU A 58 -3.53 9.89 -9.75
N SER A 59 -4.60 10.66 -9.55
CA SER A 59 -4.69 12.03 -10.09
C SER A 59 -3.82 13.03 -9.32
N HIS A 60 -3.43 12.68 -8.09
CA HIS A 60 -2.67 13.55 -7.18
C HIS A 60 -1.45 12.82 -6.58
N VAL A 61 -0.70 12.12 -7.43
CA VAL A 61 0.41 11.27 -7.02
C VAL A 61 1.47 12.07 -6.26
N PRO A 62 1.87 11.65 -5.03
CA PRO A 62 3.00 12.26 -4.36
C PRO A 62 4.28 12.09 -5.18
N HIS A 63 5.18 13.07 -5.14
CA HIS A 63 6.37 13.08 -6.00
C HIS A 63 7.18 11.76 -5.94
N GLY A 64 7.48 11.21 -7.12
CA GLY A 64 8.30 10.01 -7.29
C GLY A 64 7.59 8.68 -7.00
N LEU A 65 6.26 8.68 -6.93
CA LEU A 65 5.43 7.47 -6.90
C LEU A 65 4.85 7.18 -8.29
N THR A 66 4.74 5.89 -8.61
CA THR A 66 4.00 5.39 -9.77
C THR A 66 3.15 4.20 -9.32
N PHE A 67 1.97 4.05 -9.89
CA PHE A 67 1.02 2.99 -9.55
C PHE A 67 1.00 1.93 -10.65
N ARG A 68 0.83 0.67 -10.26
CA ARG A 68 0.55 -0.45 -11.19
C ARG A 68 -0.42 -1.40 -10.53
N TYR A 69 -1.14 -2.14 -11.37
CA TYR A 69 -2.09 -3.11 -10.90
C TYR A 69 -1.91 -4.44 -11.61
N VAL A 70 -2.38 -5.49 -10.95
CA VAL A 70 -2.47 -6.82 -11.54
C VAL A 70 -3.84 -7.39 -11.23
N ILE A 71 -4.53 -7.88 -12.26
CA ILE A 71 -5.74 -8.68 -12.10
C ILE A 71 -5.33 -10.14 -12.05
N LEU A 72 -5.87 -10.90 -11.12
CA LEU A 72 -5.55 -12.32 -10.92
C LEU A 72 -6.69 -13.21 -11.34
N TYR A 73 -6.35 -14.30 -12.02
CA TYR A 73 -7.27 -15.37 -12.37
C TYR A 73 -6.75 -16.71 -11.90
N GLU A 74 -7.64 -17.53 -11.34
CA GLU A 74 -7.40 -18.95 -11.14
C GLU A 74 -8.08 -19.70 -12.28
N LYS A 75 -7.28 -20.22 -13.22
CA LYS A 75 -7.72 -20.72 -14.53
C LYS A 75 -8.43 -19.60 -15.33
N GLU A 76 -9.76 -19.57 -15.26
CA GLU A 76 -10.64 -18.60 -15.95
C GLU A 76 -11.49 -17.79 -14.94
N GLU A 77 -11.35 -18.07 -13.64
CA GLU A 77 -12.12 -17.39 -12.61
C GLU A 77 -11.33 -16.18 -12.09
N LEU A 78 -11.94 -14.98 -12.14
CA LEU A 78 -11.38 -13.78 -11.52
C LEU A 78 -11.32 -13.97 -10.00
N ILE A 79 -10.13 -13.97 -9.40
CA ILE A 79 -9.98 -14.22 -7.96
C ILE A 79 -9.61 -12.98 -7.15
N GLY A 80 -9.16 -11.90 -7.80
CA GLY A 80 -8.73 -10.69 -7.10
C GLY A 80 -7.85 -9.77 -7.91
N PHE A 81 -7.27 -8.78 -7.24
CA PHE A 81 -6.28 -7.88 -7.82
C PHE A 81 -5.22 -7.47 -6.81
N LEU A 82 -4.07 -7.05 -7.33
CA LEU A 82 -3.01 -6.40 -6.55
C LEU A 82 -2.83 -4.96 -7.00
N HIS A 83 -2.40 -4.16 -6.03
CA HIS A 83 -1.99 -2.79 -6.21
C HIS A 83 -0.52 -2.65 -5.78
N PHE A 84 0.28 -2.04 -6.66
CA PHE A 84 1.70 -1.82 -6.48
C PHE A 84 2.03 -0.34 -6.54
N GLN A 85 3.00 0.06 -5.72
CA GLN A 85 3.59 1.39 -5.73
C GLN A 85 5.07 1.31 -6.03
N ILE A 86 5.52 1.98 -7.08
CA ILE A 86 6.92 2.09 -7.43
C ILE A 86 7.44 3.40 -6.86
N LYS A 87 8.32 3.33 -5.87
CA LYS A 87 8.98 4.51 -5.32
C LYS A 87 10.34 4.67 -5.95
N LYS A 88 10.56 5.83 -6.57
CA LYS A 88 11.89 6.30 -6.94
C LYS A 88 12.58 6.88 -5.72
N ILE A 89 13.71 6.28 -5.33
CA ILE A 89 14.59 6.82 -4.30
C ILE A 89 15.76 7.51 -5.02
N ASP A 90 15.92 8.82 -4.75
CA ASP A 90 17.11 9.55 -5.16
C ASP A 90 18.21 9.33 -4.12
N LEU A 91 19.17 8.47 -4.47
CA LEU A 91 20.33 8.21 -3.62
C LEU A 91 21.25 9.43 -3.48
N GLY A 92 21.19 10.38 -4.42
CA GLY A 92 21.91 11.64 -4.34
C GLY A 92 21.42 12.51 -3.19
N GLU A 93 20.11 12.74 -3.10
CA GLU A 93 19.51 13.50 -2.00
C GLU A 93 19.71 12.80 -0.65
N SER A 94 19.61 11.47 -0.62
CA SER A 94 19.79 10.70 0.61
C SER A 94 21.26 10.71 1.11
N LEU A 95 22.24 10.63 0.20
CA LEU A 95 23.65 10.79 0.56
C LEU A 95 23.97 12.22 0.99
N GLU A 96 23.39 13.23 0.35
CA GLU A 96 23.57 14.63 0.73
C GLU A 96 23.00 14.91 2.12
N ALA A 97 21.82 14.36 2.45
CA ALA A 97 21.23 14.49 3.78
C ALA A 97 22.06 13.78 4.88
N ALA A 98 22.75 12.69 4.54
CA ALA A 98 23.63 11.96 5.45
C ALA A 98 25.07 12.53 5.50
N TYR A 99 25.40 13.51 4.64
CA TYR A 99 26.74 14.06 4.55
C TYR A 99 26.97 15.15 5.61
N ASP A 100 27.89 14.89 6.54
CA ASP A 100 28.38 15.91 7.48
C ASP A 100 29.68 16.54 6.94
N PRO A 101 29.66 17.81 6.48
CA PRO A 101 30.83 18.49 5.95
C PRO A 101 31.91 18.77 7.02
N THR A 102 31.58 18.70 8.31
CA THR A 102 32.52 18.94 9.41
C THR A 102 33.38 17.71 9.76
N ALA A 103 32.93 16.52 9.37
CA ALA A 103 33.62 15.24 9.60
C ALA A 103 34.68 14.90 8.53
N VAL A 104 34.84 15.74 7.49
CA VAL A 104 35.69 15.45 6.32
C VAL A 104 36.96 16.30 6.32
N HIS A 105 38.09 15.69 6.68
CA HIS A 105 39.37 16.39 6.82
C HIS A 105 40.31 16.28 5.60
N SER A 106 39.97 15.49 4.57
CA SER A 106 40.85 15.28 3.41
C SER A 106 40.21 15.66 2.07
N TRP A 107 41.00 16.26 1.18
CA TRP A 107 40.58 16.64 -0.17
C TRP A 107 40.26 15.42 -1.06
N TRP A 108 40.93 14.28 -0.84
CA TRP A 108 40.61 13.01 -1.51
C TRP A 108 39.23 12.48 -1.10
N GLN A 109 38.82 12.69 0.14
CA GLN A 109 37.48 12.32 0.63
C GLN A 109 36.40 13.22 0.02
N LYS A 110 36.70 14.51 -0.18
CA LYS A 110 35.79 15.44 -0.89
C LYS A 110 35.63 15.04 -2.37
N LEU A 111 36.72 14.68 -3.05
CA LEU A 111 36.69 14.26 -4.45
C LEU A 111 35.93 12.93 -4.64
N THR A 112 36.20 11.94 -3.79
CA THR A 112 35.50 10.64 -3.82
C THR A 112 34.03 10.77 -3.44
N HIS A 113 33.67 11.69 -2.53
CA HIS A 113 32.29 12.02 -2.23
C HIS A 113 31.58 12.65 -3.43
N SER A 114 32.17 13.65 -4.08
CA SER A 114 31.59 14.27 -5.29
C SER A 114 31.42 13.29 -6.45
N VAL A 115 32.36 12.36 -6.63
CA VAL A 115 32.26 11.29 -7.63
C VAL A 115 31.16 10.30 -7.24
N LYS A 116 31.08 9.86 -5.98
CA LYS A 116 30.00 9.01 -5.47
C LYS A 116 28.63 9.67 -5.63
N LEU A 117 28.51 10.96 -5.32
CA LEU A 117 27.29 11.73 -5.52
C LEU A 117 26.90 11.81 -7.00
N PHE A 118 27.88 12.04 -7.87
CA PHE A 118 27.66 12.08 -9.31
C PHE A 118 27.16 10.75 -9.87
N PHE A 119 27.70 9.62 -9.40
CA PHE A 119 27.22 8.28 -9.77
C PHE A 119 25.91 7.90 -9.10
N ALA A 120 25.71 8.26 -7.81
CA ALA A 120 24.49 7.97 -7.05
C ALA A 120 23.28 8.73 -7.60
N ARG A 121 23.45 10.02 -7.97
CA ARG A 121 22.44 10.82 -8.68
C ARG A 121 22.07 10.23 -10.05
N ARG A 122 22.93 9.39 -10.62
CA ARG A 122 22.72 8.73 -11.91
C ARG A 122 22.09 7.35 -11.77
N LEU A 123 22.05 6.80 -10.56
CA LEU A 123 21.44 5.52 -10.21
C LEU A 123 20.09 5.78 -9.55
N ASN A 124 19.02 5.78 -10.36
CA ASN A 124 17.66 5.80 -9.84
C ASN A 124 17.37 4.42 -9.23
N TYR A 125 17.22 4.35 -7.91
CA TYR A 125 16.85 3.12 -7.22
C TYR A 125 15.33 3.05 -7.16
N TYR A 126 14.73 2.14 -7.92
CA TYR A 126 13.28 1.91 -7.91
C TYR A 126 12.96 0.74 -6.98
N THR A 127 12.13 1.01 -5.97
CA THR A 127 11.59 -0.03 -5.09
C THR A 127 10.16 -0.34 -5.51
N LEU A 128 9.87 -1.61 -5.80
CA LEU A 128 8.51 -2.11 -6.01
C LEU A 128 7.90 -2.41 -4.64
N VAL A 129 6.85 -1.68 -4.28
CA VAL A 129 6.10 -1.92 -3.04
C VAL A 129 4.82 -2.66 -3.38
N SER A 130 4.67 -3.85 -2.81
CA SER A 130 3.43 -4.61 -2.82
C SER A 130 2.67 -4.30 -1.55
N GLY A 131 1.68 -3.42 -1.66
CA GLY A 131 1.08 -2.73 -0.52
C GLY A 131 0.80 -1.26 -0.83
N ASN A 132 0.11 -0.58 0.10
CA ASN A 132 -0.11 0.86 0.02
C ASN A 132 0.77 1.61 1.02
N MET A 133 1.70 2.44 0.57
CA MET A 133 2.53 3.29 1.43
C MET A 133 1.79 4.52 1.96
N LEU A 134 0.67 4.89 1.37
CA LEU A 134 -0.15 6.04 1.79
C LEU A 134 -1.12 5.67 2.92
N GLN A 135 -1.20 4.38 3.26
CA GLN A 135 -2.17 3.85 4.21
C GLN A 135 -1.55 2.81 5.13
N THR A 136 -2.11 2.71 6.32
CA THR A 136 -1.82 1.61 7.24
C THR A 136 -2.91 0.56 7.11
N GLY A 137 -2.53 -0.70 6.88
CA GLY A 137 -3.46 -1.81 6.64
C GLY A 137 -3.23 -2.48 5.30
N ARG A 138 -3.91 -3.62 5.09
CA ARG A 138 -3.69 -4.53 3.95
C ARG A 138 -4.40 -4.08 2.68
N TYR A 139 -4.01 -2.93 2.14
CA TYR A 139 -4.60 -2.29 0.96
C TYR A 139 -3.79 -2.47 -0.34
N GLY A 140 -3.03 -3.57 -0.44
CA GLY A 140 -2.25 -3.94 -1.64
C GLY A 140 -2.68 -5.23 -2.34
N LEU A 141 -3.53 -6.02 -1.69
CA LEU A 141 -4.03 -7.29 -2.21
C LEU A 141 -5.49 -7.45 -1.79
N HIS A 142 -6.37 -7.55 -2.77
CA HIS A 142 -7.76 -7.91 -2.58
C HIS A 142 -8.03 -9.26 -3.25
N LEU A 143 -8.63 -10.19 -2.52
CA LEU A 143 -9.01 -11.50 -3.03
C LEU A 143 -10.50 -11.73 -2.71
N GLN A 144 -11.20 -12.39 -3.61
CA GLN A 144 -12.55 -12.86 -3.36
C GLN A 144 -12.60 -13.78 -2.13
N GLN A 145 -13.76 -13.81 -1.49
CA GLN A 145 -13.95 -14.61 -0.28
C GLN A 145 -13.61 -16.09 -0.52
N GLY A 146 -12.77 -16.64 0.35
CA GLY A 146 -12.33 -18.04 0.28
C GLY A 146 -11.19 -18.31 -0.69
N LYS A 147 -10.79 -17.33 -1.53
CA LYS A 147 -9.59 -17.44 -2.37
C LYS A 147 -8.34 -17.10 -1.56
N THR A 148 -7.23 -17.72 -1.96
CA THR A 148 -5.91 -17.48 -1.36
C THR A 148 -4.87 -17.32 -2.46
N LEU A 149 -3.81 -16.58 -2.17
CA LEU A 149 -2.66 -16.44 -3.05
C LEU A 149 -1.43 -17.02 -2.34
N PRO A 150 -1.00 -18.24 -2.68
CA PRO A 150 0.20 -18.84 -2.11
C PRO A 150 1.42 -17.94 -2.34
N ILE A 151 2.33 -17.92 -1.36
CA ILE A 151 3.47 -17.00 -1.37
C ILE A 151 4.42 -17.19 -2.56
N ASP A 152 4.58 -18.43 -3.03
CA ASP A 152 5.41 -18.74 -4.20
C ASP A 152 4.79 -18.16 -5.49
N SER A 153 3.47 -18.30 -5.66
CA SER A 153 2.74 -17.71 -6.78
C SER A 153 2.73 -16.19 -6.69
N TYR A 154 2.58 -15.62 -5.48
CA TYR A 154 2.71 -14.18 -5.24
C TYR A 154 4.09 -13.67 -5.63
N HIS A 155 5.16 -14.40 -5.28
CA HIS A 155 6.51 -14.02 -5.67
C HIS A 155 6.71 -14.01 -7.18
N LYS A 156 6.20 -15.00 -7.90
CA LYS A 156 6.25 -15.02 -9.37
C LYS A 156 5.48 -13.86 -10.01
N VAL A 157 4.33 -13.48 -9.43
CA VAL A 157 3.62 -12.26 -9.85
C VAL A 157 4.52 -11.03 -9.73
N LEU A 158 5.27 -10.89 -8.63
CA LEU A 158 6.22 -9.78 -8.43
C LEU A 158 7.38 -9.80 -9.44
N GLU A 159 7.87 -10.98 -9.82
CA GLU A 159 8.90 -11.13 -10.86
C GLU A 159 8.37 -10.71 -12.24
N GLU A 160 7.15 -11.11 -12.59
CA GLU A 160 6.55 -10.74 -13.87
C GLU A 160 6.21 -9.24 -13.93
N VAL A 161 5.71 -8.66 -12.83
CA VAL A 161 5.53 -7.20 -12.70
C VAL A 161 6.86 -6.47 -12.87
N SER A 162 7.94 -6.97 -12.25
CA SER A 162 9.28 -6.39 -12.40
C SER A 162 9.79 -6.48 -13.85
N THR A 163 9.45 -7.57 -14.55
CA THR A 163 9.76 -7.76 -15.98
C THR A 163 8.97 -6.80 -16.87
N ALA A 164 7.67 -6.63 -16.60
CA ALA A 164 6.83 -5.64 -17.29
C ALA A 164 7.36 -4.22 -17.09
N LEU A 165 7.68 -3.84 -15.85
CA LEU A 165 8.27 -2.53 -15.53
C LEU A 165 9.62 -2.30 -16.23
N LYS A 166 10.45 -3.34 -16.33
CA LYS A 166 11.72 -3.25 -17.06
C LYS A 166 11.51 -2.96 -18.55
N LYS A 167 10.47 -3.52 -19.18
CA LYS A 167 10.08 -3.20 -20.56
C LYS A 167 9.62 -1.73 -20.70
N GLU A 168 9.11 -1.14 -19.63
CA GLU A 168 8.76 0.29 -19.53
C GLU A 168 9.95 1.20 -19.18
N GLY A 169 11.15 0.66 -19.05
CA GLY A 169 12.37 1.41 -18.70
C GLY A 169 12.56 1.62 -17.19
N ILE A 170 11.77 0.95 -16.35
CA ILE A 170 11.86 1.01 -14.89
C ILE A 170 12.52 -0.27 -14.38
N SER A 171 13.81 -0.18 -14.00
CA SER A 171 14.53 -1.33 -13.43
C SER A 171 14.34 -1.39 -11.91
N ILE A 172 13.54 -2.35 -11.44
CA ILE A 172 13.34 -2.60 -10.01
C ILE A 172 14.65 -3.09 -9.39
N SER A 173 15.03 -2.44 -8.29
CA SER A 173 16.27 -2.71 -7.56
C SER A 173 16.02 -3.42 -6.22
N GLY A 174 14.78 -3.34 -5.72
CA GLY A 174 14.34 -4.02 -4.50
C GLY A 174 12.82 -4.14 -4.46
N ILE A 175 12.33 -5.15 -3.73
CA ILE A 175 10.91 -5.41 -3.55
C ILE A 175 10.60 -5.33 -2.06
N LEU A 176 9.58 -4.55 -1.71
CA LEU A 176 9.02 -4.47 -0.37
C LEU A 176 7.62 -5.07 -0.40
N MET A 177 7.45 -6.23 0.23
CA MET A 177 6.14 -6.76 0.56
C MET A 177 5.78 -6.30 1.96
N LYS A 178 4.63 -5.63 2.11
CA LYS A 178 4.15 -5.13 3.42
C LYS A 178 2.77 -5.68 3.77
N ASP A 179 2.31 -5.34 4.98
CA ASP A 179 0.98 -5.65 5.52
C ASP A 179 0.72 -7.13 5.81
N PHE A 180 1.72 -7.81 6.37
CA PHE A 180 1.55 -9.14 6.96
C PHE A 180 1.25 -9.04 8.45
N TYR A 181 0.21 -9.75 8.89
CA TYR A 181 -0.12 -9.89 10.30
C TYR A 181 0.58 -11.11 10.91
N GLU A 182 0.68 -11.15 12.24
CA GLU A 182 1.28 -12.28 12.97
C GLU A 182 0.58 -13.61 12.67
N SER A 183 -0.73 -13.58 12.37
CA SER A 183 -1.47 -14.78 11.94
C SER A 183 -0.92 -15.41 10.65
N GLN A 184 -0.14 -14.67 9.86
CA GLN A 184 0.47 -15.10 8.60
C GLN A 184 1.96 -15.46 8.76
N ARG A 185 2.46 -15.57 10.00
CA ARG A 185 3.87 -15.87 10.33
C ARG A 185 4.46 -17.01 9.49
N LEU A 186 3.73 -18.11 9.35
CA LEU A 186 4.19 -19.28 8.61
C LEU A 186 4.37 -19.00 7.12
N GLU A 187 3.52 -18.16 6.51
CA GLU A 187 3.68 -17.73 5.12
C GLU A 187 4.84 -16.76 4.96
N VAL A 188 5.04 -15.85 5.90
CA VAL A 188 6.19 -14.93 5.91
C VAL A 188 7.51 -15.70 6.05
N GLU A 189 7.55 -16.79 6.81
CA GLU A 189 8.78 -17.58 6.94
C GLU A 189 9.22 -18.23 5.63
N LYS A 190 8.27 -18.60 4.76
CA LYS A 190 8.58 -19.15 3.44
C LYS A 190 9.28 -18.13 2.54
N THR A 191 9.04 -16.82 2.71
CA THR A 191 9.69 -15.78 1.88
C THR A 191 11.21 -15.74 2.08
N LYS A 192 11.74 -16.28 3.19
CA LYS A 192 13.19 -16.36 3.42
C LYS A 192 13.89 -17.22 2.37
N ALA A 193 13.26 -18.32 1.94
CA ALA A 193 13.78 -19.17 0.87
C ALA A 193 13.80 -18.44 -0.49
N LEU A 194 12.97 -17.41 -0.64
CA LEU A 194 12.87 -16.52 -1.80
C LEU A 194 13.76 -15.28 -1.69
N GLY A 195 14.64 -15.23 -0.68
CA GLY A 195 15.62 -14.15 -0.51
C GLY A 195 15.11 -12.90 0.22
N TYR A 196 13.89 -12.92 0.78
CA TYR A 196 13.36 -11.81 1.56
C TYR A 196 13.94 -11.75 2.97
N ASN A 197 14.17 -10.53 3.44
CA ASN A 197 14.51 -10.26 4.83
C ASN A 197 13.31 -9.62 5.53
N GLU A 198 12.96 -10.17 6.68
CA GLU A 198 11.84 -9.69 7.48
C GLU A 198 12.28 -8.54 8.38
N PHE A 199 11.42 -7.53 8.51
CA PHE A 199 11.51 -6.52 9.56
C PHE A 199 10.11 -6.18 10.06
N SER A 200 10.01 -5.82 11.34
CA SER A 200 8.74 -5.45 11.97
C SER A 200 8.63 -3.94 12.15
N VAL A 201 7.42 -3.41 11.97
CA VAL A 201 7.07 -2.02 12.25
C VAL A 201 6.19 -1.93 13.49
N GLN A 202 5.95 -0.72 13.99
CA GLN A 202 5.04 -0.53 15.12
C GLN A 202 3.63 -0.99 14.77
N PRO A 203 2.92 -1.65 15.71
CA PRO A 203 1.59 -2.17 15.45
C PRO A 203 0.58 -1.04 15.26
N THR A 204 -0.48 -1.32 14.49
CA THR A 204 -1.65 -0.46 14.40
C THR A 204 -2.44 -0.54 15.71
N MET A 205 -2.85 0.60 16.26
CA MET A 205 -3.71 0.65 17.43
C MET A 205 -5.16 0.40 17.03
N LEU A 206 -5.57 -0.86 17.07
CA LEU A 206 -6.97 -1.26 16.88
C LEU A 206 -7.68 -1.29 18.23
N MET A 207 -8.88 -0.70 18.29
CA MET A 207 -9.74 -0.73 19.46
C MET A 207 -11.13 -1.20 19.02
N ASP A 208 -11.46 -2.43 19.37
CA ASP A 208 -12.81 -2.93 19.19
C ASP A 208 -13.76 -2.17 20.10
N ILE A 209 -14.89 -1.72 19.56
CA ILE A 209 -15.96 -1.10 20.34
C ILE A 209 -16.96 -2.21 20.70
N PRO A 210 -17.05 -2.60 21.99
CA PRO A 210 -18.01 -3.61 22.42
C PRO A 210 -19.44 -3.21 22.06
N GLU A 211 -20.24 -4.19 21.60
CA GLU A 211 -21.61 -3.93 21.16
C GLU A 211 -22.51 -3.41 22.28
N ASP A 212 -22.19 -3.73 23.53
CA ASP A 212 -22.89 -3.28 24.73
C ASP A 212 -22.57 -1.83 25.12
N TRP A 213 -21.53 -1.21 24.55
CA TRP A 213 -21.27 0.21 24.76
C TRP A 213 -22.24 1.05 23.93
N LYS A 214 -23.27 1.60 24.59
CA LYS A 214 -24.27 2.46 23.96
C LYS A 214 -24.12 3.92 24.36
N THR A 215 -23.37 4.19 25.41
CA THR A 215 -23.22 5.51 26.02
C THR A 215 -21.76 5.82 26.35
N MET A 216 -21.47 7.10 26.58
CA MET A 216 -20.16 7.51 27.05
C MET A 216 -19.85 6.96 28.45
N ASP A 217 -20.87 6.70 29.26
CA ASP A 217 -20.69 6.11 30.59
C ASP A 217 -20.25 4.65 30.51
N ASP A 218 -20.68 3.89 29.50
CA ASP A 218 -20.21 2.51 29.27
C ASP A 218 -18.70 2.51 28.97
N TYR A 219 -18.26 3.38 28.05
CA TYR A 219 -16.83 3.60 27.76
C TYR A 219 -16.06 4.05 29.02
N MET A 220 -16.58 5.05 29.73
CA MET A 220 -15.97 5.56 30.96
C MET A 220 -15.96 4.50 32.08
N GLY A 221 -16.87 3.54 32.05
CA GLY A 221 -16.92 2.36 32.91
C GLY A 221 -15.74 1.43 32.69
N ALA A 222 -15.42 1.15 31.43
CA ALA A 222 -14.43 0.17 31.02
C ALA A 222 -12.96 0.62 31.12
N ILE A 223 -12.68 1.91 31.00
CA ILE A 223 -11.29 2.42 31.03
C ILE A 223 -10.72 2.52 32.46
N LYS A 224 -9.39 2.47 32.64
CA LYS A 224 -8.76 2.58 33.97
C LYS A 224 -8.98 3.97 34.61
N SER A 225 -9.01 4.06 35.94
CA SER A 225 -9.27 5.30 36.69
C SER A 225 -8.39 6.49 36.26
N LYS A 226 -7.11 6.25 35.95
CA LYS A 226 -6.19 7.27 35.40
C LYS A 226 -6.73 7.89 34.11
N TYR A 227 -7.27 7.08 33.20
CA TYR A 227 -7.85 7.54 31.94
C TYR A 227 -9.19 8.23 32.18
N LYS A 228 -10.05 7.72 33.09
CA LYS A 228 -11.31 8.42 33.47
C LYS A 228 -11.06 9.86 33.93
N VAL A 229 -10.08 10.06 34.81
CA VAL A 229 -9.70 11.40 35.31
C VAL A 229 -9.19 12.29 34.18
N ARG A 230 -8.39 11.75 33.27
CA ARG A 230 -7.89 12.50 32.10
C ARG A 230 -9.02 12.91 31.16
N THR A 231 -9.91 11.98 30.79
CA THR A 231 -11.04 12.23 29.90
C THR A 231 -11.96 13.31 30.46
N ARG A 232 -12.35 13.23 31.74
CA ARG A 232 -13.16 14.27 32.40
C ARG A 232 -12.49 15.65 32.39
N ARG A 233 -11.18 15.69 32.64
CA ARG A 233 -10.41 16.93 32.59
C ARG A 233 -10.35 17.51 31.18
N THR A 234 -10.22 16.67 30.15
CA THR A 234 -10.24 17.10 28.75
C THR A 234 -11.59 17.71 28.39
N PHE A 235 -12.70 17.03 28.69
CA PHE A 235 -14.04 17.58 28.40
C PHE A 235 -14.29 18.92 29.07
N LYS A 236 -13.90 19.08 30.34
CA LYS A 236 -14.01 20.38 31.03
C LYS A 236 -13.22 21.49 30.32
N LYS A 237 -12.06 21.18 29.75
CA LYS A 237 -11.26 22.15 28.98
C LYS A 237 -11.86 22.44 27.61
N CYS A 238 -12.57 21.48 27.03
CA CYS A 238 -13.22 21.60 25.73
C CYS A 238 -14.60 22.25 25.78
N GLU A 239 -15.11 22.68 26.95
CA GLU A 239 -16.42 23.35 27.07
C GLU A 239 -16.58 24.60 26.17
N SER A 240 -15.47 25.27 25.85
CA SER A 240 -15.44 26.43 24.94
C SER A 240 -15.05 26.09 23.50
N VAL A 241 -14.81 24.82 23.19
CA VAL A 241 -14.40 24.36 21.86
C VAL A 241 -15.64 23.90 21.10
N GLU A 242 -15.85 24.48 19.92
CA GLU A 242 -16.88 24.05 18.99
C GLU A 242 -16.31 23.01 18.01
N LYS A 243 -17.06 21.94 17.78
CA LYS A 243 -16.77 20.97 16.72
C LYS A 243 -17.63 21.34 15.51
N VAL A 244 -16.97 21.60 14.38
CA VAL A 244 -17.62 21.90 13.11
C VAL A 244 -17.19 20.85 12.10
N ASP A 245 -18.15 20.25 11.41
CA ASP A 245 -17.87 19.40 10.26
C ASP A 245 -17.62 20.31 9.05
N LEU A 246 -16.44 20.20 8.45
CA LEU A 246 -16.02 21.07 7.35
C LEU A 246 -16.57 20.56 6.02
N THR A 247 -17.14 21.46 5.23
CA THR A 247 -17.46 21.21 3.83
C THR A 247 -16.23 21.39 2.93
N GLU A 248 -16.32 21.00 1.66
CA GLU A 248 -15.26 21.30 0.67
C GLU A 248 -15.00 22.80 0.56
N GLU A 249 -16.05 23.63 0.57
CA GLU A 249 -15.93 25.09 0.55
C GLU A 249 -15.18 25.61 1.78
N ASP A 250 -15.47 25.05 2.96
CA ASP A 250 -14.76 25.42 4.20
C ASP A 250 -13.28 25.03 4.16
N LEU A 251 -12.96 23.85 3.60
CA LEU A 251 -11.58 23.40 3.44
C LEU A 251 -10.78 24.34 2.52
N LEU A 252 -11.36 24.75 1.39
CA LEU A 252 -10.73 25.71 0.48
C LEU A 252 -10.56 27.08 1.14
N LYS A 253 -11.57 27.54 1.87
CA LYS A 253 -11.52 28.81 2.60
C LYS A 253 -10.46 28.83 3.70
N HIS A 254 -10.14 27.69 4.28
CA HIS A 254 -9.20 27.56 5.39
C HIS A 254 -7.87 26.90 5.03
N GLN A 255 -7.59 26.74 3.72
CA GLN A 255 -6.42 26.03 3.21
C GLN A 255 -5.09 26.48 3.87
N ASP A 256 -4.88 27.79 4.02
CA ASP A 256 -3.67 28.37 4.62
C ASP A 256 -3.47 28.02 6.11
N ARG A 257 -4.51 27.53 6.80
CA ARG A 257 -4.48 27.14 8.21
C ARG A 257 -4.40 25.62 8.41
N THR A 258 -4.55 24.84 7.35
CA THR A 258 -4.62 23.38 7.36
C THR A 258 -3.36 22.69 6.81
N HIS A 259 -2.30 23.46 6.53
CA HIS A 259 -0.99 22.96 6.05
C HIS A 259 0.13 23.26 7.05
#